data_AF-A0A062XTX9-F1
#
_entry.id   AF-A0A062XTX9-F1
#
_cell.length_a   1.000
_cell.length_b   1.000
_cell.length_c   1.000
_cell.angle_alpha   90.00
_cell.angle_beta   90.00
_cell.angle_gamma   90.00
#
_symmetry.space_group_name_H-M   'P 1'
#
loop_
_entity.id
_entity.type
_entity.pdbx_description
1 polymer ?
#
loop_
_entity_poly.entity_id
_entity_poly.type
_entity_poly.pdbx_seq_one_letter_code
_entity_poly.pdbx_strand_id
1 'polypeptide(L)'
;MSHRFVLCGLLALVFQLGDSTVSERQSSHARPRTALSRGCAQLSWNELLWIAEIHSEGARRCLERFLAEEPKSVEGLLAAVLLEEWEKDPDREGELQVPRPLQQDSNCLRSPQIKREIETVKPHSIEFEVWVNRHGQARWARVVYRFPSTPAPLFEKCELEFALQQKYRPAWKGHRFVAHEFTFKVLLHYKTL
;
A
#
# COMPACT_ATOMS: atom_id res chain seq x y z
N MET A 1 -19.31 54.47 52.38
CA MET A 1 -18.25 53.99 51.46
C MET A 1 -18.87 52.88 50.62
N SER A 2 -19.57 53.19 49.52
CA SER A 2 -19.06 53.45 48.14
C SER A 2 -18.50 52.16 47.50
N HIS A 3 -18.83 51.68 46.30
CA HIS A 3 -19.80 52.02 45.24
C HIS A 3 -20.09 50.77 44.37
N ARG A 4 -21.17 50.84 43.59
CA ARG A 4 -21.62 50.00 42.45
C ARG A 4 -20.55 49.78 41.35
N PHE A 5 -20.65 48.73 40.52
CA PHE A 5 -21.08 48.77 39.09
C PHE A 5 -21.01 47.39 38.38
N VAL A 6 -21.67 47.33 37.22
CA VAL A 6 -22.18 46.18 36.45
C VAL A 6 -21.48 46.11 35.06
N LEU A 7 -21.58 44.94 34.39
CA LEU A 7 -21.68 44.68 32.92
C LEU A 7 -20.50 44.04 32.15
N CYS A 8 -20.87 42.92 31.49
CA CYS A 8 -20.56 42.45 30.13
C CYS A 8 -19.15 41.99 29.73
N GLY A 9 -19.11 40.74 29.25
CA GLY A 9 -18.61 40.49 27.89
C GLY A 9 -17.62 39.34 27.72
N LEU A 10 -17.93 38.51 26.72
CA LEU A 10 -17.04 37.61 25.96
C LEU A 10 -16.83 36.19 26.48
N LEU A 11 -17.62 35.31 25.87
CA LEU A 11 -17.21 33.99 25.39
C LEU A 11 -15.70 33.92 25.10
N ALA A 12 -15.00 33.05 25.81
CA ALA A 12 -13.81 32.40 25.31
C ALA A 12 -13.94 30.90 25.62
N LEU A 13 -14.68 30.20 24.75
CA LEU A 13 -14.54 28.77 24.58
C LEU A 13 -13.11 28.54 24.06
N VAL A 14 -12.19 28.31 24.99
CA VAL A 14 -10.85 27.83 24.69
C VAL A 14 -11.00 26.37 24.26
N PHE A 15 -11.24 26.15 22.97
CA PHE A 15 -11.11 24.84 22.36
C PHE A 15 -9.62 24.52 22.27
N GLN A 16 -9.10 23.79 23.26
CA GLN A 16 -7.84 23.08 23.11
C GLN A 16 -8.04 22.01 22.03
N LEU A 17 -7.40 22.20 20.87
CA LEU A 17 -7.27 21.21 19.82
C LEU A 17 -6.45 20.04 20.37
N GLY A 18 -7.14 19.03 20.89
CA GLY A 18 -6.52 17.82 21.40
C GLY A 18 -5.88 17.02 20.26
N ASP A 19 -4.64 16.58 20.49
CA ASP A 19 -3.86 15.77 19.56
C ASP A 19 -4.62 14.52 19.10
N SER A 20 -4.96 14.50 17.80
CA SER A 20 -5.32 13.31 17.05
C SER A 20 -4.13 12.36 17.03
N THR A 21 -4.13 11.39 17.94
CA THR A 21 -3.12 10.34 17.97
C THR A 21 -3.48 9.28 16.94
N VAL A 22 -2.76 9.26 15.82
CA VAL A 22 -2.80 8.16 14.85
C VAL A 22 -2.13 6.96 15.47
N SER A 23 -2.87 5.85 15.59
CA SER A 23 -2.29 4.54 15.90
C SER A 23 -2.30 3.76 14.60
N GLU A 24 -1.19 3.80 13.87
CA GLU A 24 -1.01 3.04 12.65
C GLU A 24 -0.90 1.55 12.99
N ARG A 25 -1.98 0.79 12.81
CA ARG A 25 -1.95 -0.68 12.85
C ARG A 25 -1.84 -1.21 11.44
N GLN A 26 -0.63 -1.58 11.06
CA GLN A 26 -0.35 -2.29 9.82
C GLN A 26 -0.93 -3.70 9.91
N SER A 27 -1.99 -3.96 9.13
CA SER A 27 -2.48 -5.30 8.85
C SER A 27 -2.00 -5.68 7.46
N SER A 28 -0.94 -6.47 7.38
CA SER A 28 -0.39 -6.97 6.11
C SER A 28 -1.28 -8.08 5.56
N HIS A 29 -2.22 -7.74 4.69
CA HIS A 29 -2.88 -8.74 3.85
C HIS A 29 -2.33 -8.65 2.43
N ALA A 30 -1.43 -9.59 2.14
CA ALA A 30 -0.88 -9.83 0.83
C ALA A 30 -1.99 -10.15 -0.19
N ARG A 31 -2.18 -9.30 -1.21
CA ARG A 31 -3.00 -9.63 -2.38
C ARG A 31 -2.25 -9.19 -3.65
N PRO A 32 -1.63 -10.12 -4.40
CA PRO A 32 -1.10 -9.80 -5.72
C PRO A 32 -2.27 -9.70 -6.72
N ARG A 33 -2.54 -8.51 -7.25
CA ARG A 33 -3.67 -8.24 -8.14
C ARG A 33 -3.33 -7.54 -9.46
N THR A 34 -2.18 -6.91 -9.66
CA THR A 34 -2.03 -6.04 -10.85
C THR A 34 -1.62 -6.75 -12.15
N ALA A 35 -0.76 -7.78 -12.11
CA ALA A 35 -0.42 -8.59 -13.30
C ALA A 35 -1.60 -9.42 -13.84
N LEU A 36 -2.37 -9.99 -12.93
CA LEU A 36 -3.48 -10.91 -13.22
C LEU A 36 -4.71 -10.21 -13.78
N SER A 37 -4.72 -8.87 -13.79
CA SER A 37 -5.92 -8.09 -14.12
C SER A 37 -6.15 -7.89 -15.61
N ARG A 38 -5.10 -7.99 -16.45
CA ARG A 38 -5.17 -7.83 -17.92
C ARG A 38 -5.39 -9.14 -18.70
N GLY A 39 -5.41 -10.27 -18.01
CA GLY A 39 -5.42 -11.60 -18.64
C GLY A 39 -4.01 -12.06 -19.02
N CYS A 40 -3.71 -13.33 -18.76
CA CYS A 40 -2.40 -13.94 -18.96
C CYS A 40 -2.05 -14.28 -20.41
N ALA A 41 -2.93 -13.91 -21.36
CA ALA A 41 -2.89 -14.33 -22.76
C ALA A 41 -1.96 -13.47 -23.64
N GLN A 42 -1.61 -12.27 -23.20
CA GLN A 42 -0.84 -11.31 -23.99
C GLN A 42 0.20 -10.64 -23.10
N LEU A 43 1.32 -11.33 -22.90
CA LEU A 43 2.45 -10.85 -22.10
C LEU A 43 3.66 -10.69 -23.02
N SER A 44 4.29 -9.51 -22.98
CA SER A 44 5.59 -9.29 -23.60
C SER A 44 6.70 -9.99 -22.81
N TRP A 45 7.89 -10.14 -23.41
CA TRP A 45 9.09 -10.66 -22.75
C TRP A 45 9.36 -10.03 -21.37
N ASN A 46 9.29 -8.69 -21.28
CA ASN A 46 9.52 -7.98 -20.02
C ASN A 46 8.44 -8.27 -18.98
N GLU A 47 7.19 -8.47 -19.41
CA GLU A 47 6.08 -8.81 -18.53
C GLU A 47 6.16 -10.26 -18.04
N LEU A 48 6.63 -11.20 -18.87
CA LEU A 48 6.89 -12.59 -18.47
C LEU A 48 7.98 -12.69 -17.41
N LEU A 49 9.11 -12.00 -17.63
CA LEU A 49 10.19 -11.92 -16.65
C LEU A 49 9.68 -11.28 -15.35
N TRP A 50 8.93 -10.19 -15.46
CA TRP A 50 8.36 -9.52 -14.30
C TRP A 50 7.35 -10.40 -13.54
N ILE A 51 6.50 -11.16 -14.24
CA ILE A 51 5.56 -12.10 -13.62
C ILE A 51 6.30 -13.23 -12.93
N ALA A 52 7.36 -13.78 -13.53
CA ALA A 52 8.19 -14.77 -12.88
C ALA A 52 8.82 -14.23 -11.59
N GLU A 53 9.28 -12.98 -11.56
CA GLU A 53 9.79 -12.33 -10.34
C GLU A 53 8.76 -12.23 -9.20
N ILE A 54 7.45 -12.29 -9.49
CA ILE A 54 6.38 -12.27 -8.47
C ILE A 54 6.39 -13.56 -7.65
N HIS A 55 6.84 -14.69 -8.21
CA HIS A 55 6.92 -15.99 -7.52
C HIS A 55 5.68 -16.36 -6.65
N SER A 56 4.48 -15.96 -7.12
CA SER A 56 3.20 -16.30 -6.52
C SER A 56 2.46 -17.40 -7.28
N GLU A 57 1.61 -18.15 -6.60
CA GLU A 57 0.77 -19.17 -7.25
C GLU A 57 -0.13 -18.60 -8.37
N GLY A 58 -0.44 -17.30 -8.32
CA GLY A 58 -1.12 -16.60 -9.40
C GLY A 58 -0.20 -16.38 -10.61
N ALA A 59 1.04 -15.96 -10.40
CA ALA A 59 2.04 -15.80 -11.46
C ALA A 59 2.40 -17.13 -12.13
N ARG A 60 2.56 -18.21 -11.37
CA ARG A 60 2.75 -19.58 -11.89
C ARG A 60 1.64 -19.96 -12.86
N ARG A 61 0.38 -19.86 -12.40
CA ARG A 61 -0.80 -20.13 -13.24
C ARG A 61 -0.90 -19.21 -14.46
N CYS A 62 -0.36 -18.01 -14.37
CA CYS A 62 -0.31 -17.08 -15.49
C CYS A 62 0.68 -17.54 -16.56
N LEU A 63 1.87 -17.98 -16.16
CA LEU A 63 2.88 -18.55 -17.06
C LEU A 63 2.39 -19.87 -17.68
N GLU A 64 1.75 -20.74 -16.89
CA GLU A 64 1.17 -22.01 -17.39
C GLU A 64 0.12 -21.75 -18.47
N ARG A 65 -0.75 -20.78 -18.23
CA ARG A 65 -1.79 -20.39 -19.19
C ARG A 65 -1.19 -19.77 -20.45
N PHE A 66 -0.23 -18.87 -20.31
CA PHE A 66 0.47 -18.27 -21.45
C PHE A 66 1.13 -19.35 -22.32
N LEU A 67 1.85 -20.30 -21.70
CA LEU A 67 2.51 -21.40 -22.39
C LEU A 67 1.51 -22.30 -23.13
N ALA A 68 0.34 -22.55 -22.54
CA ALA A 68 -0.71 -23.34 -23.18
C ALA A 68 -1.29 -22.66 -24.44
N GLU A 69 -1.35 -21.32 -24.44
CA GLU A 69 -1.87 -20.53 -25.56
C GLU A 69 -0.80 -20.32 -26.66
N GLU A 70 0.48 -20.13 -26.29
CA GLU A 70 1.57 -19.75 -27.21
C GLU A 70 2.80 -20.71 -27.16
N PRO A 71 2.65 -22.05 -27.24
CA PRO A 71 3.70 -23.02 -26.90
C PRO A 71 4.93 -23.03 -27.83
N LYS A 72 4.82 -22.44 -29.02
CA LYS A 72 5.89 -22.42 -30.04
C LYS A 72 6.52 -21.04 -30.23
N SER A 73 6.03 -20.02 -29.52
CA SER A 73 6.60 -18.68 -29.57
C SER A 73 7.89 -18.62 -28.75
N VAL A 74 8.70 -17.59 -29.00
CA VAL A 74 9.92 -17.34 -28.23
C VAL A 74 9.57 -17.00 -26.77
N GLU A 75 8.47 -16.28 -26.57
CA GLU A 75 7.83 -15.98 -25.29
C GLU A 75 7.34 -17.25 -24.58
N GLY A 76 6.76 -18.20 -25.32
CA GLY A 76 6.30 -19.48 -24.77
C GLY A 76 7.46 -20.32 -24.27
N LEU A 77 8.54 -20.41 -25.05
CA LEU A 77 9.78 -21.06 -24.61
C LEU A 77 10.36 -20.41 -23.35
N LEU A 78 10.34 -19.08 -23.26
CA LEU A 78 10.73 -18.37 -22.04
C LEU A 78 9.83 -18.76 -20.87
N ALA A 79 8.50 -18.76 -21.04
CA ALA A 79 7.56 -19.15 -19.99
C ALA A 79 7.81 -20.59 -19.49
N ALA A 80 8.13 -21.52 -20.38
CA ALA A 80 8.49 -22.89 -20.01
C ALA A 80 9.76 -22.95 -19.15
N VAL A 81 10.82 -22.24 -19.54
CA VAL A 81 12.06 -22.16 -18.74
C VAL A 81 11.79 -21.54 -17.36
N LEU A 82 11.00 -20.46 -17.30
CA LEU A 82 10.65 -19.81 -16.04
C LEU A 82 9.83 -20.71 -15.10
N LEU A 83 8.96 -21.57 -15.65
CA LEU A 83 8.21 -22.57 -14.87
C LEU A 83 9.11 -23.69 -14.35
N GLU A 84 10.04 -24.20 -15.17
CA GLU A 84 10.98 -25.24 -14.75
C GLU A 84 11.88 -24.76 -13.59
N GLU A 85 12.38 -23.52 -13.68
CA GLU A 85 13.17 -22.89 -12.61
C GLU A 85 12.35 -22.63 -11.33
N TRP A 86 11.03 -22.50 -11.46
CA TRP A 86 10.14 -22.40 -10.32
C TRP A 86 10.05 -23.73 -9.56
N GLU A 87 9.88 -24.85 -10.26
CA GLU A 87 9.71 -26.16 -9.62
C GLU A 87 10.96 -26.61 -8.86
N LYS A 88 12.14 -26.17 -9.31
CA LYS A 88 13.43 -26.46 -8.68
C LYS A 88 13.76 -25.54 -7.50
N ASP A 89 12.89 -24.59 -7.16
CA ASP A 89 13.16 -23.61 -6.10
C ASP A 89 13.14 -24.24 -4.70
N PRO A 90 14.29 -24.31 -3.98
CA PRO A 90 14.32 -24.82 -2.62
C PRO A 90 13.60 -23.91 -1.62
N ASP A 91 13.43 -22.62 -1.94
CA ASP A 91 12.77 -21.63 -1.08
C ASP A 91 11.25 -21.55 -1.31
N ARG A 92 10.70 -22.47 -2.13
CA ARG A 92 9.25 -22.64 -2.41
C ARG A 92 8.38 -22.68 -1.15
N GLU A 93 8.90 -23.18 -0.03
CA GLU A 93 8.14 -23.38 1.20
C GLU A 93 8.56 -22.42 2.34
N GLY A 94 9.50 -21.51 2.07
CA GLY A 94 9.95 -20.53 3.06
C GLY A 94 8.84 -19.60 3.55
N GLU A 95 8.99 -19.03 4.74
CA GLU A 95 8.06 -18.00 5.23
C GLU A 95 8.24 -16.72 4.41
N LEU A 96 7.12 -16.17 3.92
CA LEU A 96 7.13 -14.90 3.20
C LEU A 96 7.34 -13.73 4.17
N GLN A 97 8.47 -13.08 4.05
CA GLN A 97 8.72 -11.80 4.72
C GLN A 97 8.01 -10.70 3.92
N VAL A 98 6.88 -10.19 4.41
CA VAL A 98 6.14 -9.10 3.76
C VAL A 98 6.98 -7.81 3.74
N PRO A 99 6.96 -7.01 2.65
CA PRO A 99 7.66 -5.73 2.64
C PRO A 99 7.26 -4.86 3.83
N ARG A 100 8.25 -4.16 4.39
CA ARG A 100 8.01 -3.19 5.46
C ARG A 100 8.63 -1.85 5.11
N PRO A 101 7.90 -0.74 5.32
CA PRO A 101 8.49 0.59 5.19
C PRO A 101 9.66 0.74 6.18
N LEU A 102 10.78 1.31 5.72
CA LEU A 102 11.91 1.62 6.59
C LEU A 102 11.63 2.87 7.44
N GLN A 103 10.73 3.74 6.96
CA GLN A 103 10.22 4.89 7.68
C GLN A 103 8.73 4.69 7.96
N GLN A 104 8.35 4.63 9.23
CA GLN A 104 6.96 4.35 9.60
C GLN A 104 6.09 5.61 9.59
N ASP A 105 6.66 6.78 9.88
CA ASP A 105 5.86 7.99 10.09
C ASP A 105 5.74 8.85 8.82
N SER A 106 4.53 8.91 8.29
CA SER A 106 4.12 9.93 7.32
C SER A 106 3.97 11.29 8.00
N ASN A 107 4.42 12.35 7.31
CA ASN A 107 4.29 13.73 7.78
C ASN A 107 3.04 14.44 7.23
N CYS A 108 2.15 13.74 6.52
CA CYS A 108 1.01 14.35 5.84
C CYS A 108 0.09 15.14 6.77
N LEU A 109 -0.13 14.63 7.98
CA LEU A 109 -0.95 15.31 8.99
C LEU A 109 -0.30 16.56 9.59
N ARG A 110 0.94 16.92 9.25
CA ARG A 110 1.51 18.22 9.65
C ARG A 110 0.92 19.38 8.86
N SER A 111 0.33 19.12 7.68
CA SER A 111 -0.33 20.16 6.88
C SER A 111 -1.67 20.59 7.50
N PRO A 112 -1.87 21.89 7.79
CA PRO A 112 -3.14 22.40 8.31
C PRO A 112 -4.33 22.20 7.36
N GLN A 113 -4.08 22.08 6.05
CA GLN A 113 -5.12 21.83 5.04
C GLN A 113 -5.57 20.38 5.09
N ILE A 114 -4.62 19.44 5.20
CA ILE A 114 -4.90 18.01 5.31
C ILE A 114 -5.61 17.71 6.64
N LYS A 115 -5.19 18.33 7.75
CA LYS A 115 -5.91 18.20 9.03
C LYS A 115 -7.39 18.58 8.90
N ARG A 116 -7.67 19.74 8.30
CA ARG A 116 -9.05 20.21 8.08
C ARG A 116 -9.86 19.27 7.19
N GLU A 117 -9.26 18.72 6.13
CA GLU A 117 -9.91 17.73 5.28
C GLU A 117 -10.29 16.47 6.07
N ILE A 118 -9.34 15.91 6.84
CA ILE A 118 -9.57 14.72 7.66
C ILE A 118 -10.62 14.97 8.75
N GLU A 119 -10.63 16.15 9.39
CA GLU A 119 -11.65 16.54 10.37
C GLU A 119 -13.05 16.71 9.74
N THR A 120 -13.11 17.08 8.45
CA THR A 120 -14.36 17.27 7.71
C THR A 120 -14.91 15.94 7.18
N VAL A 121 -14.07 15.17 6.50
CA VAL A 121 -14.44 13.89 5.86
C VAL A 121 -14.61 12.79 6.90
N LYS A 122 -13.87 12.88 8.01
CA LYS A 122 -13.83 11.90 9.09
C LYS A 122 -13.64 10.44 8.62
N PRO A 123 -12.68 10.13 7.72
CA PRO A 123 -12.40 8.76 7.34
C PRO A 123 -11.89 7.98 8.57
N HIS A 124 -12.50 6.86 8.93
CA HIS A 124 -12.02 5.97 10.00
C HIS A 124 -10.84 5.11 9.55
N SER A 125 -10.81 4.71 8.28
CA SER A 125 -9.67 3.98 7.72
C SER A 125 -9.53 4.17 6.22
N ILE A 126 -8.29 4.21 5.75
CA ILE A 126 -7.94 4.20 4.33
C ILE A 126 -6.87 3.12 4.12
N GLU A 127 -7.07 2.26 3.14
CA GLU A 127 -6.10 1.23 2.77
C GLU A 127 -5.45 1.56 1.44
N PHE A 128 -4.13 1.48 1.43
CA PHE A 128 -3.28 1.75 0.29
C PHE A 128 -2.59 0.45 -0.09
N GLU A 129 -2.48 0.20 -1.39
CA GLU A 129 -1.73 -0.91 -1.97
C GLU A 129 -0.48 -0.36 -2.63
N VAL A 130 0.68 -0.97 -2.34
CA VAL A 130 1.98 -0.56 -2.84
C VAL A 130 2.69 -1.77 -3.43
N TRP A 131 3.33 -1.57 -4.57
CA TRP A 131 4.23 -2.56 -5.16
C TRP A 131 5.68 -2.16 -4.95
N VAL A 132 6.46 -3.08 -4.36
CA VAL A 132 7.87 -2.86 -4.03
C VAL A 132 8.74 -3.79 -4.86
N ASN A 133 9.79 -3.23 -5.46
CA ASN A 133 10.77 -3.96 -6.24
C ASN A 133 11.87 -4.60 -5.37
N ARG A 134 12.75 -5.37 -6.00
CA ARG A 134 13.89 -6.04 -5.35
C ARG A 134 14.89 -5.11 -4.68
N HIS A 135 14.87 -3.84 -5.07
CA HIS A 135 15.72 -2.79 -4.52
C HIS A 135 15.03 -2.00 -3.39
N GLY A 136 13.83 -2.42 -2.98
CA GLY A 136 13.10 -1.77 -1.90
C GLY A 136 12.49 -0.44 -2.33
N GLN A 137 12.27 -0.22 -3.62
CA GLN A 137 11.61 0.98 -4.16
C GLN A 137 10.17 0.66 -4.52
N ALA A 138 9.25 1.54 -4.13
CA ALA A 138 7.90 1.49 -4.65
C ALA A 138 7.88 1.89 -6.14
N ARG A 139 7.11 1.17 -6.97
CA ARG A 139 6.89 1.55 -8.38
C ARG A 139 5.55 2.20 -8.62
N TRP A 140 4.54 1.77 -7.87
CA TRP A 140 3.22 2.34 -7.89
C TRP A 140 2.58 2.17 -6.52
N ALA A 141 1.63 3.05 -6.23
CA ALA A 141 0.79 3.01 -5.06
C ALA A 141 -0.63 3.44 -5.46
N ARG A 142 -1.67 2.90 -4.82
CA ARG A 142 -3.06 3.32 -5.03
C ARG A 142 -3.90 3.12 -3.78
N VAL A 143 -5.01 3.86 -3.68
CA VAL A 143 -6.04 3.60 -2.66
C VAL A 143 -6.91 2.43 -3.11
N VAL A 144 -7.08 1.43 -2.24
CA VAL A 144 -7.90 0.24 -2.52
C VAL A 144 -9.15 0.16 -1.66
N TYR A 145 -9.19 0.86 -0.53
CA TYR A 145 -10.36 0.89 0.35
C TYR A 145 -10.42 2.17 1.19
N ARG A 146 -11.65 2.59 1.53
CA ARG A 146 -11.96 3.74 2.38
C ARG A 146 -13.16 3.40 3.26
N PHE A 147 -13.15 3.84 4.51
CA PHE A 147 -14.29 3.77 5.40
C PHE A 147 -14.35 4.99 6.31
N PRO A 148 -15.46 5.75 6.35
CA PRO A 148 -16.52 5.80 5.33
C PRO A 148 -16.00 6.04 3.91
N SER A 149 -16.81 5.70 2.88
CA SER A 149 -16.39 5.71 1.47
C SER A 149 -16.08 7.09 0.88
N THR A 150 -16.25 8.16 1.66
CA THR A 150 -15.98 9.54 1.26
C THR A 150 -14.47 9.74 1.05
N PRO A 151 -14.04 10.29 -0.08
CA PRO A 151 -12.62 10.51 -0.37
C PRO A 151 -12.04 11.66 0.46
N ALA A 152 -10.77 11.53 0.83
CA ALA A 152 -9.94 12.59 1.43
C ALA A 152 -8.77 12.90 0.47
N PRO A 153 -9.01 13.60 -0.65
CA PRO A 153 -8.07 13.67 -1.77
C PRO A 153 -6.71 14.29 -1.43
N LEU A 154 -6.64 15.30 -0.55
CA LEU A 154 -5.35 15.90 -0.17
C LEU A 154 -4.54 14.93 0.69
N PHE A 155 -5.18 14.27 1.65
CA PHE A 155 -4.55 13.25 2.48
C PHE A 155 -4.10 12.05 1.64
N GLU A 156 -4.98 11.49 0.82
CA GLU A 156 -4.72 10.34 -0.03
C GLU A 156 -3.55 10.61 -0.98
N LYS A 157 -3.54 11.78 -1.63
CA LYS A 157 -2.42 12.17 -2.49
C LYS A 157 -1.10 12.22 -1.73
N CYS A 158 -1.09 12.82 -0.55
CA CYS A 158 0.11 12.93 0.26
C CYS A 158 0.64 11.56 0.71
N GLU A 159 -0.23 10.65 1.18
CA GLU A 159 0.16 9.30 1.58
C GLU A 159 0.67 8.47 0.40
N LEU A 160 0.06 8.64 -0.79
CA LEU A 160 0.55 8.00 -2.01
C LEU A 160 1.94 8.51 -2.41
N GLU A 161 2.17 9.83 -2.35
CA GLU A 161 3.49 10.42 -2.62
C GLU A 161 4.53 9.93 -1.60
N PHE A 162 4.17 9.87 -0.32
CA PHE A 162 5.01 9.32 0.74
C PHE A 162 5.37 7.85 0.48
N ALA A 163 4.38 7.02 0.14
CA ALA A 163 4.60 5.62 -0.21
C ALA A 163 5.54 5.45 -1.41
N LEU A 164 5.47 6.33 -2.41
CA LEU A 164 6.35 6.26 -3.58
C LEU A 164 7.79 6.71 -3.30
N GLN A 165 7.99 7.64 -2.36
CA GLN A 165 9.30 8.23 -2.07
C GLN A 165 10.12 7.43 -1.06
N GLN A 166 9.47 6.67 -0.19
CA GLN A 166 10.17 5.94 0.87
C GLN A 166 10.87 4.67 0.39
N LYS A 167 11.76 4.15 1.24
CA LYS A 167 12.43 2.86 1.04
C LYS A 167 11.75 1.77 1.84
N TYR A 168 11.71 0.58 1.27
CA TYR A 168 11.12 -0.62 1.87
C TYR A 168 12.17 -1.71 2.02
N ARG A 169 12.02 -2.54 3.04
CA ARG A 169 12.62 -3.87 3.01
C ARG A 169 11.88 -4.67 1.92
N PRO A 170 12.56 -5.18 0.88
CA PRO A 170 11.91 -6.00 -0.14
C PRO A 170 11.31 -7.27 0.48
N ALA A 171 10.33 -7.87 -0.18
CA ALA A 171 9.83 -9.16 0.27
C ALA A 171 10.84 -10.25 -0.06
N TRP A 172 11.10 -11.12 0.92
CA TRP A 172 11.97 -12.28 0.72
C TRP A 172 11.26 -13.55 1.18
N LYS A 173 11.54 -14.64 0.51
CA LYS A 173 11.14 -15.99 0.91
C LYS A 173 12.41 -16.84 0.84
N GLY A 174 12.90 -17.27 2.00
CA GLY A 174 14.27 -17.79 2.11
C GLY A 174 15.30 -16.76 1.64
N HIS A 175 16.11 -17.12 0.64
CA HIS A 175 17.13 -16.25 0.04
C HIS A 175 16.65 -15.56 -1.24
N ARG A 176 15.37 -15.69 -1.60
CA ARG A 176 14.81 -15.20 -2.86
C ARG A 176 13.94 -13.96 -2.67
N PHE A 177 14.06 -13.01 -3.59
CA PHE A 177 13.17 -11.87 -3.67
C PHE A 177 11.80 -12.30 -4.22
N VAL A 178 10.73 -11.83 -3.59
CA VAL A 178 9.36 -12.02 -4.06
C VAL A 178 8.78 -10.66 -4.38
N ALA A 179 8.48 -10.40 -5.67
CA ALA A 179 7.82 -9.15 -6.01
C ALA A 179 6.42 -9.11 -5.40
N HIS A 180 6.20 -8.15 -4.51
CA HIS A 180 5.05 -8.21 -3.63
C HIS A 180 4.26 -6.90 -3.64
N GLU A 181 2.96 -7.03 -3.97
CA GLU A 181 1.94 -6.04 -3.63
C GLU A 181 1.53 -6.26 -2.19
N PHE A 182 1.80 -5.27 -1.33
CA PHE A 182 1.32 -5.31 0.04
C PHE A 182 0.39 -4.13 0.28
N THR A 183 -0.60 -4.36 1.12
CA THR A 183 -1.49 -3.30 1.59
C THR A 183 -1.02 -2.81 2.94
N PHE A 184 -1.04 -1.50 3.13
CA PHE A 184 -0.96 -0.87 4.44
C PHE A 184 -2.26 -0.11 4.71
N LYS A 185 -2.63 -0.08 5.99
CA LYS A 185 -3.87 0.53 6.46
C LYS A 185 -3.53 1.68 7.38
N VAL A 186 -4.02 2.86 7.05
CA VAL A 186 -3.99 4.00 7.96
C VAL A 186 -5.30 4.02 8.74
N LEU A 187 -5.19 3.89 10.07
CA LEU A 187 -6.31 4.04 11.00
C LEU A 187 -6.30 5.44 11.58
N LEU A 188 -7.42 6.14 11.44
CA LEU A 188 -7.56 7.50 11.95
C LEU A 188 -8.49 7.46 13.17
N HIS A 189 -7.91 7.77 14.33
CA HIS A 189 -8.65 7.87 15.57
C HIS A 189 -9.03 9.32 15.83
N TYR A 190 -10.33 9.55 15.96
CA TYR A 190 -10.88 10.83 16.37
C TYR A 190 -11.09 10.79 17.87
N LYS A 191 -10.40 11.65 18.63
CA LYS A 191 -10.79 11.89 20.02
C LYS A 191 -12.05 12.74 20.00
N THR A 192 -13.18 12.15 20.35
CA THR A 192 -14.36 12.91 20.79
C THR A 192 -14.05 13.51 22.16
N LEU A 193 -14.10 14.85 22.24
CA LEU A 193 -14.13 15.59 23.50
C LEU A 193 -15.51 15.46 24.15
#